data_AF-A0A1L5PW76-F1
#
_entry.id   AF-A0A1L5PW76-F1
#
_cell.length_a   1.000
_cell.length_b   1.000
_cell.length_c   1.000
_cell.angle_alpha   90.00
_cell.angle_beta   90.00
_cell.angle_gamma   90.00
#
_symmetry.space_group_name_H-M   'P 1'
#
loop_
_entity.id
_entity.type
_entity.pdbx_description
1 polymer ?
#
loop_
_entity_poly.entity_id
_entity_poly.type
_entity_poly.pdbx_seq_one_letter_code
_entity_poly.pdbx_strand_id
1 'polypeptide(L)'
;MLLSLERMQHCLFELELIREHTNILACPNINAKLGRVTHNAFDFKLDMFCDYFETERDPSGRRYYFRNHQLRRFFAQVFFWNSNTPDCLEVLRWILGHGDSEMVYHYITESTPGQVLREVKAEWGAQMLRSAPEKVSDLAEYVLKKYNISDFAILPEDQLEEYLYYCLSNHSIEVEPEFLTTHDGDSYRITVTVLDKGKHQ
;
A
#
# COMPACT_ATOMS: atom_id res chain seq x y z
N MET A 1 -8.46 -20.14 11.54
CA MET A 1 -8.02 -20.60 10.20
C MET A 1 -7.50 -22.03 10.23
N LEU A 2 -6.38 -22.34 10.90
CA LEU A 2 -5.84 -23.73 10.94
C LEU A 2 -6.83 -24.75 11.54
N LEU A 3 -7.41 -24.44 12.71
CA LEU A 3 -8.47 -25.25 13.33
C LEU A 3 -9.69 -25.48 12.42
N SER A 4 -10.03 -24.49 11.59
CA SER A 4 -11.14 -24.59 10.64
C SER A 4 -10.81 -25.59 9.52
N LEU A 5 -9.56 -25.56 9.04
CA LEU A 5 -9.08 -26.49 8.02
C LEU A 5 -8.90 -27.91 8.57
N GLU A 6 -8.46 -28.06 9.82
CA GLU A 6 -8.41 -29.36 10.52
C GLU A 6 -9.80 -29.96 10.68
N ARG A 7 -10.78 -29.15 11.13
CA ARG A 7 -12.18 -29.58 11.23
C ARG A 7 -12.75 -29.98 9.88
N MET A 8 -12.50 -29.18 8.84
CA MET A 8 -12.94 -29.52 7.47
C MET A 8 -12.38 -30.87 7.04
N GLN A 9 -11.09 -31.11 7.31
CA GLN A 9 -10.45 -32.37 6.97
C GLN A 9 -11.03 -33.55 7.75
N HIS A 10 -11.33 -33.37 9.04
CA HIS A 10 -12.01 -34.36 9.85
C HIS A 10 -13.40 -34.69 9.28
N CYS A 11 -14.17 -33.68 8.84
CA CYS A 11 -15.45 -33.92 8.17
C CYS A 11 -15.29 -34.71 6.87
N LEU A 12 -14.26 -34.42 6.06
CA LEU A 12 -13.98 -35.18 4.83
C LEU A 12 -13.62 -36.64 5.11
N PHE A 13 -12.95 -36.92 6.22
CA PHE A 13 -12.63 -38.27 6.66
C PHE A 13 -13.89 -39.03 7.11
N GLU A 14 -14.76 -38.40 7.91
CA GLU A 14 -16.04 -38.99 8.33
C GLU A 14 -16.98 -39.27 7.15
N LEU A 15 -16.91 -38.45 6.10
CA LEU A 15 -17.66 -38.64 4.85
C LEU A 15 -17.02 -39.66 3.89
N GLU A 16 -15.94 -40.33 4.30
CA GLU A 16 -15.19 -41.31 3.49
C GLU A 16 -14.62 -40.74 2.17
N LEU A 17 -14.50 -39.41 2.05
CA LEU A 17 -13.95 -38.74 0.86
C LEU A 17 -12.42 -38.76 0.84
N ILE A 18 -11.79 -38.93 1.99
CA ILE A 18 -10.34 -39.13 2.16
C ILE A 18 -10.08 -40.35 3.04
N ARG A 19 -9.00 -41.10 2.77
CA ARG A 19 -8.65 -42.33 3.49
C ARG A 19 -7.84 -42.10 4.76
N GLU A 20 -7.20 -40.94 4.85
CA GLU A 20 -6.36 -40.54 5.97
C GLU A 20 -6.29 -39.02 6.04
N HIS A 21 -5.88 -38.50 7.19
CA HIS A 21 -5.58 -37.10 7.32
C HIS A 21 -4.33 -36.77 6.46
N THR A 22 -4.46 -35.74 5.62
CA THR A 22 -3.41 -35.27 4.70
C THR A 22 -2.84 -33.92 5.18
N ASN A 23 -1.79 -33.47 4.51
CA ASN A 23 -1.22 -32.15 4.79
C ASN A 23 -2.28 -31.06 4.56
N ILE A 24 -2.63 -30.34 5.62
CA ILE A 24 -3.70 -29.31 5.61
C ILE A 24 -3.41 -28.18 4.62
N LEU A 25 -2.12 -27.86 4.46
CA LEU A 25 -1.63 -26.88 3.49
C LEU A 25 -1.07 -27.57 2.24
N ALA A 26 -1.58 -28.75 1.87
CA ALA A 26 -1.12 -29.41 0.65
C ALA A 26 -1.55 -28.64 -0.60
N CYS A 27 -0.70 -28.67 -1.60
CA CYS A 27 -1.03 -28.18 -2.93
C CYS A 27 -0.87 -29.31 -3.96
N PRO A 28 -1.72 -29.37 -5.01
CA PRO A 28 -1.60 -30.40 -6.03
C PRO A 28 -0.33 -30.19 -6.86
N ASN A 29 0.52 -31.19 -7.03
CA ASN A 29 1.68 -31.09 -7.92
C ASN A 29 1.27 -31.24 -9.40
N ILE A 30 2.25 -31.19 -10.32
CA ILE A 30 2.01 -31.37 -11.76
C ILE A 30 1.33 -32.69 -12.14
N ASN A 31 1.40 -33.70 -11.25
CA ASN A 31 0.75 -35.00 -11.42
C ASN A 31 -0.59 -35.09 -10.66
N ALA A 32 -1.17 -33.95 -10.29
CA ALA A 32 -2.41 -33.84 -9.50
C ALA A 32 -2.37 -34.52 -8.12
N LYS A 33 -1.17 -34.79 -7.56
CA LYS A 33 -1.02 -35.35 -6.22
C LYS A 33 -0.80 -34.26 -5.19
N LEU A 34 -1.48 -34.34 -4.06
CA LEU A 34 -1.27 -33.44 -2.93
C LEU A 34 0.11 -33.64 -2.32
N GLY A 35 0.89 -32.57 -2.22
CA GLY A 35 2.24 -32.58 -1.68
C GLY A 35 2.51 -31.41 -0.76
N ARG A 36 3.66 -31.47 -0.06
CA ARG A 36 4.13 -30.40 0.81
C ARG A 36 4.36 -29.12 0.00
N VAL A 37 3.85 -27.99 0.51
CA VAL A 37 4.16 -26.67 -0.04
C VAL A 37 5.58 -26.28 0.34
N THR A 38 6.37 -25.93 -0.68
CA THR A 38 7.67 -25.27 -0.54
C THR A 38 7.59 -23.91 -1.24
N HIS A 39 8.54 -23.01 -0.95
CA HIS A 39 8.60 -21.69 -1.61
C HIS A 39 8.60 -21.82 -3.14
N ASN A 40 9.46 -22.69 -3.68
CA ASN A 40 9.56 -22.93 -5.12
C ASN A 40 8.28 -23.55 -5.70
N ALA A 41 7.63 -24.46 -4.95
CA ALA A 41 6.37 -25.05 -5.40
C ALA A 41 5.23 -24.03 -5.43
N PHE A 42 5.25 -23.02 -4.55
CA PHE A 42 4.29 -21.93 -4.57
C PHE A 42 4.54 -20.96 -5.71
N ASP A 43 5.79 -20.51 -5.90
CA ASP A 43 6.15 -19.61 -7.01
C ASP A 43 5.85 -20.24 -8.38
N PHE A 44 6.16 -21.52 -8.56
CA PHE A 44 5.82 -22.26 -9.78
C PHE A 44 4.31 -22.27 -10.06
N LYS A 45 3.47 -22.27 -9.02
CA LYS A 45 2.02 -22.21 -9.18
C LYS A 45 1.53 -20.83 -9.56
N LEU A 46 2.16 -19.78 -9.02
CA LEU A 46 1.93 -18.42 -9.49
C LEU A 46 2.33 -18.30 -10.96
N ASP A 47 3.43 -18.94 -11.37
CA ASP A 47 3.86 -18.97 -12.78
C ASP A 47 2.82 -19.66 -13.66
N MET A 48 2.37 -20.86 -13.27
CA MET A 48 1.29 -21.56 -13.97
C MET A 48 0.00 -20.73 -14.05
N PHE A 49 -0.37 -20.03 -12.97
CA PHE A 49 -1.51 -19.13 -12.95
C PHE A 49 -1.34 -18.01 -13.98
N CYS A 50 -0.16 -17.37 -14.00
CA CYS A 50 0.15 -16.30 -14.96
C CYS A 50 0.15 -16.80 -16.40
N ASP A 51 0.67 -18.00 -16.64
CA ASP A 51 0.69 -18.63 -17.96
C ASP A 51 -0.72 -18.99 -18.43
N TYR A 52 -1.56 -19.53 -17.55
CA TYR A 52 -2.94 -19.92 -17.85
C TYR A 52 -3.83 -18.73 -18.19
N PHE A 53 -3.74 -17.65 -17.40
CA PHE A 53 -4.49 -16.41 -17.66
C PHE A 53 -3.82 -15.47 -18.66
N GLU A 54 -2.67 -15.90 -19.19
CA GLU A 54 -1.87 -15.13 -20.13
C GLU A 54 -1.62 -13.67 -19.68
N THR A 55 -1.11 -13.48 -18.46
CA THR A 55 -0.78 -12.14 -17.93
C THR A 55 0.05 -11.30 -18.89
N GLU A 56 -0.04 -9.98 -18.77
CA GLU A 56 0.59 -9.05 -19.72
C GLU A 56 2.10 -9.33 -19.92
N ARG A 57 2.60 -8.93 -21.08
CA ARG A 57 4.02 -9.06 -21.45
C ARG A 57 4.67 -7.69 -21.47
N ASP A 58 5.93 -7.65 -21.10
CA ASP A 58 6.76 -6.47 -21.25
C ASP A 58 7.03 -6.16 -22.73
N PRO A 59 7.60 -4.98 -23.06
CA PRO A 59 7.93 -4.61 -24.44
C PRO A 59 8.90 -5.56 -25.15
N SER A 60 9.63 -6.38 -24.41
CA SER A 60 10.55 -7.40 -24.92
C SER A 60 9.86 -8.76 -25.12
N GLY A 61 8.55 -8.86 -24.89
CA GLY A 61 7.75 -10.06 -25.05
C GLY A 61 7.83 -11.04 -23.87
N ARG A 62 8.42 -10.66 -22.73
CA ARG A 62 8.52 -11.51 -21.53
C ARG A 62 7.28 -11.34 -20.66
N ARG A 63 6.73 -12.44 -20.14
CA ARG A 63 5.52 -12.40 -19.29
C ARG A 63 5.82 -11.88 -17.89
N TYR A 64 4.89 -11.10 -17.31
CA TYR A 64 4.97 -10.70 -15.90
C TYR A 64 4.54 -11.85 -14.99
N TYR A 65 5.43 -12.22 -14.07
CA TYR A 65 5.21 -13.26 -13.07
C TYR A 65 5.22 -12.67 -11.67
N PHE A 66 4.20 -13.00 -10.86
CA PHE A 66 4.12 -12.56 -9.48
C PHE A 66 5.07 -13.32 -8.58
N ARG A 67 5.66 -12.64 -7.60
CA ARG A 67 6.48 -13.24 -6.54
C ARG A 67 5.90 -12.93 -5.18
N ASN A 68 6.03 -13.86 -4.23
CA ASN A 68 5.53 -13.69 -2.86
C ASN A 68 5.94 -12.36 -2.21
N HIS A 69 7.21 -12.00 -2.32
CA HIS A 69 7.72 -10.74 -1.76
C HIS A 69 7.11 -9.51 -2.45
N GLN A 70 6.83 -9.59 -3.76
CA GLN A 70 6.19 -8.49 -4.49
C GLN A 70 4.73 -8.32 -4.07
N LEU A 71 3.99 -9.42 -3.89
CA LEU A 71 2.60 -9.37 -3.40
C LEU A 71 2.51 -8.79 -1.99
N ARG A 72 3.46 -9.13 -1.12
CA ARG A 72 3.57 -8.55 0.22
C ARG A 72 3.84 -7.04 0.19
N ARG A 73 4.74 -6.58 -0.70
CA ARG A 73 4.99 -5.15 -0.93
C ARG A 73 3.74 -4.44 -1.45
N PHE A 74 3.10 -5.03 -2.45
CA PHE A 74 1.87 -4.51 -3.04
C PHE A 74 0.76 -4.36 -1.99
N PHE A 75 0.57 -5.36 -1.12
CA PHE A 75 -0.34 -5.26 0.01
C PHE A 75 -0.02 -4.06 0.91
N ALA A 76 1.25 -3.87 1.29
CA ALA A 76 1.67 -2.77 2.14
C ALA A 76 1.42 -1.40 1.47
N GLN A 77 1.69 -1.29 0.16
CA GLN A 77 1.40 -0.10 -0.64
C GLN A 77 -0.10 0.21 -0.68
N VAL A 78 -0.92 -0.75 -1.10
CA VAL A 78 -2.38 -0.56 -1.19
C VAL A 78 -2.95 -0.21 0.18
N PHE A 79 -2.55 -0.92 1.23
CA PHE A 79 -3.03 -0.65 2.58
C PHE A 79 -2.64 0.75 3.03
N PHE A 80 -1.37 1.14 2.89
CA PHE A 80 -0.89 2.46 3.30
C PHE A 80 -1.64 3.59 2.61
N TRP A 81 -1.78 3.49 1.29
CA TRP A 81 -2.38 4.52 0.47
C TRP A 81 -3.92 4.60 0.56
N ASN A 82 -4.60 3.49 0.89
CA ASN A 82 -6.05 3.48 1.05
C ASN A 82 -6.50 3.65 2.51
N SER A 83 -5.59 3.54 3.47
CA SER A 83 -5.94 3.72 4.87
C SER A 83 -5.88 5.20 5.25
N ASN A 84 -7.01 5.71 5.73
CA ASN A 84 -7.09 7.06 6.29
C ASN A 84 -6.86 7.09 7.81
N THR A 85 -6.35 5.99 8.36
CA THR A 85 -6.16 5.84 9.80
C THR A 85 -4.78 6.37 10.20
N PRO A 86 -4.70 7.22 11.25
CA PRO A 86 -3.42 7.72 11.78
C PRO A 86 -2.42 6.62 12.16
N ASP A 87 -2.92 5.44 12.55
CA ASP A 87 -2.10 4.33 13.04
C ASP A 87 -1.72 3.33 11.93
N CYS A 88 -1.87 3.71 10.66
CA CYS A 88 -1.63 2.79 9.54
C CYS A 88 -0.24 2.16 9.57
N LEU A 89 0.83 2.95 9.72
CA LEU A 89 2.19 2.40 9.71
C LEU A 89 2.42 1.48 10.91
N GLU A 90 1.80 1.74 12.06
CA GLU A 90 1.86 0.83 13.21
C GLU A 90 1.16 -0.49 12.94
N VAL A 91 -0.02 -0.45 12.32
CA VAL A 91 -0.73 -1.65 11.87
C VAL A 91 0.13 -2.42 10.86
N LEU A 92 0.73 -1.73 9.89
CA LEU A 92 1.62 -2.37 8.91
C LEU A 92 2.89 -2.91 9.55
N ARG A 93 3.50 -2.21 10.51
CA ARG A 93 4.65 -2.69 11.29
C ARG A 93 4.32 -4.01 11.97
N TRP A 94 3.14 -4.10 12.59
CA TRP A 94 2.66 -5.33 13.21
C TRP A 94 2.36 -6.44 12.19
N ILE A 95 1.62 -6.16 11.11
CA ILE A 95 1.28 -7.15 10.07
C ILE A 95 2.53 -7.68 9.36
N LEU A 96 3.50 -6.81 9.09
CA LEU A 96 4.75 -7.16 8.42
C LEU A 96 5.81 -7.67 9.41
N GLY A 97 5.61 -7.54 10.73
CA GLY A 97 6.62 -7.91 11.71
C GLY A 97 7.94 -7.15 11.52
N HIS A 98 7.86 -5.88 11.12
CA HIS A 98 9.03 -5.00 11.02
C HIS A 98 9.34 -4.39 12.39
N GLY A 99 10.62 -4.04 12.62
CA GLY A 99 11.05 -3.47 13.90
C GLY A 99 10.50 -2.07 14.15
N ASP A 100 10.48 -1.25 13.11
CA ASP A 100 10.15 0.18 13.17
C ASP A 100 9.33 0.63 11.95
N SER A 101 8.52 1.66 12.17
CA SER A 101 7.64 2.34 11.22
C SER A 101 8.40 3.04 10.09
N GLU A 102 9.61 3.58 10.34
CA GLU A 102 10.45 4.19 9.30
C GLU A 102 10.90 3.14 8.28
N MET A 103 11.32 1.96 8.76
CA MET A 103 11.64 0.82 7.89
C MET A 103 10.45 0.38 7.04
N VAL A 104 9.22 0.44 7.58
CA VAL A 104 8.00 0.12 6.84
C VAL A 104 7.75 1.16 5.74
N TYR A 105 7.89 2.45 6.04
CA TYR A 105 7.69 3.51 5.07
C TYR A 105 8.71 3.44 3.91
N HIS A 106 9.99 3.24 4.22
CA HIS A 106 11.02 3.04 3.19
C HIS A 106 10.75 1.81 2.32
N TYR A 107 10.34 0.70 2.93
CA TYR A 107 9.98 -0.51 2.22
C TYR A 107 8.85 -0.30 1.20
N ILE A 108 7.86 0.53 1.56
CA ILE A 108 6.72 0.90 0.71
C ILE A 108 7.15 1.84 -0.43
N THR A 109 7.94 2.87 -0.12
CA THR A 109 8.24 3.96 -1.06
C THR A 109 9.36 3.64 -2.05
N GLU A 110 10.39 2.88 -1.66
CA GLU A 110 11.59 2.61 -2.47
C GLU A 110 11.27 1.99 -3.84
N SER A 111 10.30 1.08 -3.92
CA SER A 111 9.92 0.40 -5.16
C SER A 111 8.77 1.06 -5.92
N THR A 112 8.20 2.14 -5.39
CA THR A 112 7.04 2.78 -6.00
C THR A 112 7.51 3.82 -7.01
N PRO A 113 7.03 3.80 -8.27
CA PRO A 113 7.35 4.86 -9.22
C PRO A 113 7.04 6.23 -8.62
N GLY A 114 7.97 7.18 -8.75
CA GLY A 114 7.80 8.51 -8.17
C GLY A 114 6.53 9.24 -8.63
N GLN A 115 6.02 8.92 -9.83
CA GLN A 115 4.72 9.41 -10.30
C GLN A 115 3.56 8.92 -9.43
N VAL A 116 3.48 7.61 -9.19
CA VAL A 116 2.43 7.01 -8.34
C VAL A 116 2.49 7.60 -6.93
N LEU A 117 3.70 7.79 -6.38
CA LEU A 117 3.87 8.44 -5.08
C LEU A 117 3.32 9.88 -5.06
N ARG A 118 3.53 10.65 -6.12
CA ARG A 118 3.01 12.02 -6.22
C ARG A 118 1.48 12.04 -6.38
N GLU A 119 0.91 11.12 -7.15
CA GLU A 119 -0.54 11.00 -7.31
C GLU A 119 -1.21 10.77 -5.96
N VAL A 120 -0.74 9.79 -5.18
CA VAL A 120 -1.37 9.51 -3.89
C VAL A 120 -1.13 10.61 -2.87
N LYS A 121 0.05 11.23 -2.85
CA LYS A 121 0.31 12.39 -1.97
C LYS A 121 -0.60 13.57 -2.29
N ALA A 122 -0.96 13.77 -3.57
CA ALA A 122 -1.89 14.82 -3.99
C ALA A 122 -3.32 14.51 -3.54
N GLU A 123 -3.79 13.28 -3.73
CA GLU A 123 -5.10 12.79 -3.26
C GLU A 123 -5.23 12.95 -1.73
N TRP A 124 -4.25 12.46 -0.98
CA TRP A 124 -4.20 12.62 0.48
C TRP A 124 -4.25 14.10 0.90
N GLY A 125 -3.47 14.96 0.24
CA GLY A 125 -3.44 16.39 0.52
C GLY A 125 -4.79 17.07 0.27
N ALA A 126 -5.46 16.74 -0.83
CA ALA A 126 -6.78 17.28 -1.17
C ALA A 126 -7.83 16.87 -0.13
N GLN A 127 -7.80 15.61 0.29
CA GLN A 127 -8.68 15.10 1.32
C GLN A 127 -8.45 15.76 2.69
N MET A 128 -7.19 15.97 3.08
CA MET A 128 -6.82 16.62 4.34
C MET A 128 -7.26 18.08 4.38
N LEU A 129 -7.13 18.81 3.27
CA LEU A 129 -7.62 20.19 3.16
C LEU A 129 -9.14 20.30 3.36
N ARG A 130 -9.91 19.28 2.95
CA ARG A 130 -11.37 19.26 3.16
C ARG A 130 -11.78 18.80 4.56
N SER A 131 -11.16 17.73 5.05
CA SER A 131 -11.61 17.03 6.25
C SER A 131 -11.01 17.57 7.56
N ALA A 132 -9.76 18.06 7.50
CA ALA A 132 -9.00 18.51 8.67
C ALA A 132 -7.94 19.57 8.28
N PRO A 133 -8.36 20.73 7.72
CA PRO A 133 -7.43 21.76 7.26
C PRO A 133 -6.51 22.29 8.37
N GLU A 134 -6.93 22.21 9.63
CA GLU A 134 -6.13 22.60 10.79
C GLU A 134 -4.87 21.74 10.98
N LYS A 135 -4.86 20.50 10.48
CA LYS A 135 -3.69 19.61 10.55
C LYS A 135 -2.66 19.90 9.47
N VAL A 136 -3.06 20.63 8.42
CA VAL A 136 -2.24 21.01 7.27
C VAL A 136 -2.32 22.52 7.03
N SER A 137 -2.24 23.30 8.12
CA SER A 137 -2.46 24.76 8.11
C SER A 137 -1.63 25.50 7.05
N ASP A 138 -0.37 25.11 6.89
CA ASP A 138 0.57 25.78 5.97
C ASP A 138 0.18 25.52 4.52
N LEU A 139 -0.23 24.28 4.20
CA LEU A 139 -0.78 23.93 2.90
C LEU A 139 -2.11 24.65 2.65
N ALA A 140 -2.97 24.71 3.67
CA ALA A 140 -4.26 25.36 3.58
C ALA A 140 -4.12 26.86 3.27
N GLU A 141 -3.28 27.58 4.02
CA GLU A 141 -2.99 28.99 3.77
C GLU A 141 -2.39 29.21 2.37
N TYR A 142 -1.47 28.34 1.95
CA TYR A 142 -0.85 28.39 0.63
C TYR A 142 -1.89 28.28 -0.51
N VAL A 143 -2.80 27.31 -0.42
CA VAL A 143 -3.84 27.09 -1.44
C VAL A 143 -4.89 28.22 -1.43
N LEU A 144 -5.39 28.62 -0.26
CA LEU A 144 -6.38 29.70 -0.15
C LEU A 144 -5.84 31.02 -0.72
N LYS A 145 -4.58 31.34 -0.42
CA LYS A 145 -3.91 32.54 -0.93
C LYS A 145 -3.73 32.50 -2.45
N LYS A 146 -3.39 31.34 -3.02
CA LYS A 146 -3.19 31.20 -4.47
C LYS A 146 -4.46 31.47 -5.27
N TYR A 147 -5.59 30.94 -4.81
CA TYR A 147 -6.87 31.05 -5.51
C TYR A 147 -7.74 32.21 -5.02
N ASN A 148 -7.29 32.94 -3.98
CA ASN A 148 -8.03 34.02 -3.35
C ASN A 148 -9.46 33.61 -2.95
N ILE A 149 -9.55 32.43 -2.34
CA ILE A 149 -10.80 31.82 -1.86
C ILE A 149 -10.82 31.80 -0.35
N SER A 150 -12.03 31.76 0.23
CA SER A 150 -12.23 31.66 1.68
C SER A 150 -12.48 30.23 2.16
N ASP A 151 -12.83 29.31 1.25
CA ASP A 151 -13.26 27.95 1.58
C ASP A 151 -12.93 26.97 0.45
N PHE A 152 -12.43 25.78 0.80
CA PHE A 152 -12.13 24.69 -0.14
C PHE A 152 -13.37 24.07 -0.77
N ALA A 153 -14.56 24.24 -0.18
CA ALA A 153 -15.82 23.78 -0.76
C ALA A 153 -16.10 24.39 -2.15
N ILE A 154 -15.46 25.51 -2.48
CA ILE A 154 -15.59 26.22 -3.75
C ILE A 154 -14.81 25.52 -4.88
N LEU A 155 -13.73 24.81 -4.54
CA LEU A 155 -12.92 24.08 -5.51
C LEU A 155 -13.44 22.66 -5.66
N PRO A 156 -13.58 22.14 -6.90
CA PRO A 156 -13.75 20.71 -7.14
C PRO A 156 -12.56 19.89 -6.62
N GLU A 157 -12.80 18.63 -6.23
CA GLU A 157 -11.77 17.76 -5.65
C GLU A 157 -10.70 17.37 -6.66
N ASP A 158 -11.11 16.99 -7.87
CA ASP A 158 -10.24 16.69 -9.00
C ASP A 158 -9.30 17.86 -9.34
N GLN A 159 -9.81 19.09 -9.31
CA GLN A 159 -9.00 20.29 -9.58
C GLN A 159 -7.99 20.58 -8.46
N LEU A 160 -8.36 20.28 -7.21
CA LEU A 160 -7.46 20.42 -6.07
C LEU A 160 -6.35 19.37 -6.11
N GLU A 161 -6.69 18.12 -6.44
CA GLU A 161 -5.75 17.03 -6.63
C GLU A 161 -4.77 17.34 -7.76
N GLU A 162 -5.26 17.78 -8.93
CA GLU A 162 -4.42 18.13 -10.08
C GLU A 162 -3.43 19.26 -9.72
N TYR A 163 -3.89 20.26 -8.97
CA TYR A 163 -3.03 21.34 -8.50
C TYR A 163 -1.96 20.86 -7.52
N LEU A 164 -2.32 20.02 -6.55
CA LEU A 164 -1.36 19.48 -5.58
C LEU A 164 -0.35 18.55 -6.27
N TYR A 165 -0.79 17.77 -7.26
CA TYR A 165 0.10 16.95 -8.08
C TYR A 165 1.11 17.81 -8.84
N TYR A 166 0.67 18.94 -9.41
CA TYR A 166 1.57 19.91 -10.01
C TYR A 166 2.58 20.47 -8.99
N CYS A 167 2.13 20.86 -7.80
CA CYS A 167 2.98 21.38 -6.72
C CYS A 167 4.01 20.35 -6.20
N LEU A 168 3.66 19.06 -6.19
CA LEU A 168 4.61 17.99 -5.86
C LEU A 168 5.60 17.77 -7.01
N SER A 169 5.11 17.82 -8.25
CA SER A 169 5.93 17.60 -9.44
C SER A 169 6.98 18.70 -9.65
N ASN A 170 6.64 19.95 -9.34
CA ASN A 170 7.56 21.09 -9.44
C ASN A 170 8.34 21.38 -8.14
N HIS A 171 8.12 20.59 -7.09
CA HIS A 171 8.76 20.70 -5.77
C HIS A 171 8.43 22.02 -5.03
N SER A 172 7.27 22.62 -5.31
CA SER A 172 6.73 23.74 -4.53
C SER A 172 6.22 23.29 -3.16
N ILE A 173 5.82 22.02 -3.03
CA ILE A 173 5.44 21.39 -1.76
C ILE A 173 6.10 20.02 -1.64
N GLU A 174 6.31 19.58 -0.40
CA GLU A 174 6.79 18.26 -0.04
C GLU A 174 5.86 17.66 1.01
N VAL A 175 5.48 16.40 0.84
CA VAL A 175 4.61 15.65 1.76
C VAL A 175 5.37 14.42 2.19
N GLU A 176 5.82 14.37 3.43
CA GLU A 176 6.61 13.27 3.99
C GLU A 176 6.18 12.99 5.45
N PRO A 177 6.31 11.75 5.93
CA PRO A 177 6.15 11.46 7.35
C PRO A 177 7.35 11.97 8.15
N GLU A 178 7.07 12.68 9.24
CA GLU A 178 8.01 12.95 10.31
C GLU A 178 7.85 11.85 11.38
N PHE A 179 8.94 11.11 11.63
CA PHE A 179 9.00 10.08 12.66
C PHE A 179 9.40 10.71 14.00
N LEU A 180 8.66 10.39 15.05
CA LEU A 180 8.77 10.94 16.39
C LEU A 180 8.97 9.80 17.40
N THR A 181 10.12 9.76 18.06
CA THR A 181 10.34 8.85 19.18
C THR A 181 9.81 9.48 20.47
N THR A 182 8.72 8.93 21.00
CA THR A 182 8.09 9.40 22.25
C THR A 182 8.38 8.42 23.39
N HIS A 183 8.24 8.86 24.64
CA HIS A 183 8.38 7.99 25.81
C HIS A 183 7.44 6.76 25.82
N ASP A 184 6.30 6.83 25.11
CA ASP A 184 5.32 5.75 24.96
C ASP A 184 5.55 4.86 23.71
N GLY A 185 6.58 5.15 22.90
CA GLY A 185 6.90 4.42 21.67
C GLY A 185 7.17 5.32 20.47
N ASP A 186 7.53 4.70 19.35
CA ASP A 186 7.69 5.38 18.06
C ASP A 186 6.30 5.73 17.49
N SER A 187 6.16 6.97 17.02
CA SER A 187 4.96 7.51 16.38
C SER A 187 5.38 8.25 15.12
N TYR A 188 4.44 8.52 14.21
CA TYR A 188 4.72 9.36 13.04
C TYR A 188 3.59 10.36 12.82
N ARG A 189 3.89 11.42 12.08
CA ARG A 189 2.89 12.36 11.57
C ARG A 189 3.26 12.72 10.14
N ILE A 190 2.29 12.70 9.23
CA ILE A 190 2.51 13.23 7.88
C ILE A 190 2.55 14.76 7.97
N THR A 191 3.67 15.34 7.54
CA THR A 191 3.88 16.78 7.51
C THR A 191 3.89 17.25 6.05
N VAL A 192 3.35 18.45 5.84
CA VAL A 192 3.41 19.12 4.54
C VAL A 192 4.31 20.34 4.67
N THR A 193 5.43 20.32 3.95
CA THR A 193 6.36 21.44 3.89
C THR A 193 6.11 22.23 2.62
N VAL A 194 5.75 23.51 2.76
CA VAL A 194 5.64 24.43 1.63
C VAL A 194 7.01 25.05 1.38
N LEU A 195 7.63 24.67 0.25
CA LEU A 195 8.96 25.11 -0.15
C LEU A 195 8.93 26.39 -0.97
N ASP A 196 7.82 26.66 -1.66
CA ASP A 196 7.62 27.89 -2.41
C ASP A 196 7.22 29.04 -1.47
N LYS A 197 8.21 29.60 -0.77
CA LYS A 197 8.09 30.92 -0.12
C LYS A 197 8.20 31.97 -1.21
N GLY A 198 7.11 32.13 -1.97
CA GLY A 198 6.86 33.17 -2.97
C GLY A 198 8.11 33.85 -3.51
N LYS A 199 8.55 33.48 -4.72
CA LYS A 199 9.23 34.47 -5.56
C LYS A 199 8.27 35.63 -5.79
N HIS A 200 8.37 36.64 -4.93
CA HIS A 200 7.81 37.95 -5.12
C HIS A 200 8.21 38.48 -6.50
N GLN A 201 7.23 38.69 -7.35
CA GLN A 201 7.15 39.82 -8.27
C GLN A 201 5.70 40.11 -8.58
#